data_AF-A0A1W1H9J2-F1
#
_entry.id   AF-A0A1W1H9J2-F1
#
_cell.length_a   1.000
_cell.length_b   1.000
_cell.length_c   1.000
_cell.angle_alpha   90.00
_cell.angle_beta   90.00
_cell.angle_gamma   90.00
#
_symmetry.space_group_name_H-M   'P 1'
#
loop_
_entity.id
_entity.type
_entity.pdbx_description
1 polymer ?
#
loop_
_entity_poly.entity_id
_entity_poly.type
_entity_poly.pdbx_seq_one_letter_code
_entity_poly.pdbx_strand_id
1 'polypeptide(L)'
;MKNESFISGMVTDIKCLGKITFLTVSHGAETFNIVATHDQAVGYNKLKNLKNNDYITINTNQQNGEIYTKEIVGVEKNNKGTIPESSNAKNYAILLNQIRSYFFDNNFFEVRLPSIHPGNNKGDIFEIDFFGKKARLSSSNALYSTVMAANMGKVYSIQRCYRAEPSKTSKHLSEFDMLEVSFLGQCFEDLICELSNFISDVFNRVNKLIPDQIKALPFEEIPVVSYADLNCKYGLLNKGLGKHEREIAKNGPTTVIHFPSKISTWSALPIDDNYTYSLNFLAPGVGEVAEGCLRDTRESFLRYKFAKLDLCDQLNWYVDLNPLPNIKILSFGLGIERLAMWLFGITNIRSLNCFYRDKNISETMKYGK
;
A
#
# COMPACT_ATOMS: atom_id res chain seq x y z
N MET A 1 -28.45 2.07 -35.90
CA MET A 1 -28.00 3.46 -35.64
C MET A 1 -26.49 3.41 -35.56
N LYS A 2 -25.76 4.21 -36.37
CA LYS A 2 -24.29 4.29 -36.27
C LYS A 2 -24.01 5.02 -34.95
N ASN A 3 -23.37 4.35 -34.00
CA ASN A 3 -22.97 4.95 -32.72
C ASN A 3 -21.83 5.93 -33.00
N GLU A 4 -22.20 7.19 -33.25
CA GLU A 4 -21.25 8.29 -33.26
C GLU A 4 -20.98 8.70 -31.82
N SER A 5 -19.70 8.74 -31.46
CA SER A 5 -19.24 8.99 -30.10
C SER A 5 -18.12 10.00 -30.12
N PHE A 6 -18.20 11.04 -29.28
CA PHE A 6 -17.10 11.97 -29.08
C PHE A 6 -16.19 11.46 -27.97
N ILE A 7 -14.90 11.33 -28.27
CA ILE A 7 -13.86 10.99 -27.29
C ILE A 7 -12.97 12.22 -27.14
N SER A 8 -12.95 12.80 -25.94
CA SER A 8 -12.07 13.93 -25.60
C SER A 8 -11.10 13.51 -24.52
N GLY A 9 -9.80 13.61 -24.74
CA GLY A 9 -8.87 13.12 -23.74
C GLY A 9 -7.42 13.49 -23.99
N MET A 10 -6.57 13.06 -23.07
CA MET A 10 -5.13 13.24 -23.19
C MET A 10 -4.55 12.11 -24.03
N VAL A 11 -3.67 12.44 -24.95
CA VAL A 11 -2.99 11.46 -25.80
C VAL A 11 -1.86 10.81 -25.01
N THR A 12 -1.93 9.51 -24.77
CA THR A 12 -0.92 8.77 -23.98
C THR A 12 0.08 8.04 -24.85
N ASP A 13 -0.31 7.67 -26.07
CA ASP A 13 0.59 7.06 -27.05
C ASP A 13 0.18 7.42 -28.49
N ILE A 14 1.17 7.54 -29.37
CA ILE A 14 0.99 7.86 -30.79
C ILE A 14 1.94 6.97 -31.60
N LYS A 15 1.39 6.17 -32.51
CA LYS A 15 2.17 5.37 -33.45
C LYS A 15 1.73 5.64 -34.88
N CYS A 16 2.63 6.15 -35.70
CA CYS A 16 2.38 6.41 -37.11
C CYS A 16 2.99 5.30 -37.99
N LEU A 17 2.18 4.72 -38.87
CA LEU A 17 2.56 3.70 -39.85
C LEU A 17 2.04 4.13 -41.22
N GLY A 18 2.88 4.84 -41.97
CA GLY A 18 2.51 5.39 -43.28
C GLY A 18 1.37 6.40 -43.18
N LYS A 19 0.22 6.09 -43.80
CA LYS A 19 -1.00 6.90 -43.81
C LYS A 19 -1.95 6.63 -42.64
N ILE A 20 -1.55 5.79 -41.69
CA ILE A 20 -2.37 5.39 -40.55
C ILE A 20 -1.67 5.87 -39.28
N THR A 21 -2.43 6.50 -38.38
CA THR A 21 -2.00 6.85 -37.03
C THR A 21 -2.86 6.11 -36.03
N PHE A 22 -2.22 5.36 -35.15
CA PHE A 22 -2.81 4.77 -33.97
C PHE A 22 -2.63 5.74 -32.81
N LEU A 23 -3.73 6.10 -32.16
CA LEU A 23 -3.78 7.00 -31.01
C LEU A 23 -4.30 6.22 -29.81
N THR A 24 -3.63 6.37 -28.68
CA THR A 24 -4.17 5.96 -27.39
C THR A 24 -4.60 7.20 -26.65
N VAL A 25 -5.90 7.36 -26.41
CA VAL A 25 -6.49 8.54 -25.77
C VAL A 25 -7.08 8.15 -24.43
N SER A 26 -6.59 8.78 -23.36
CA SER A 26 -7.11 8.64 -22.01
C SER A 26 -8.21 9.68 -21.73
N HIS A 27 -9.41 9.21 -21.41
CA HIS A 27 -10.55 10.02 -20.97
C HIS A 27 -10.89 9.64 -19.52
N GLY A 28 -10.33 10.36 -18.56
CA GLY A 28 -10.50 10.05 -17.14
C GLY A 28 -9.95 8.65 -16.81
N ALA A 29 -10.84 7.71 -16.47
CA ALA A 29 -10.47 6.34 -16.13
C ALA A 29 -10.40 5.40 -17.35
N GLU A 30 -10.88 5.80 -18.52
CA GLU A 30 -10.93 4.95 -19.71
C GLU A 30 -9.79 5.28 -20.68
N THR A 31 -9.36 4.26 -21.42
CA THR A 31 -8.34 4.41 -22.46
C THR A 31 -8.91 3.84 -23.75
N PHE A 32 -8.82 4.63 -24.81
CA PHE A 32 -9.34 4.28 -26.12
C PHE A 32 -8.20 4.16 -27.12
N ASN A 33 -8.10 2.99 -27.76
CA ASN A 33 -7.23 2.80 -28.91
C ASN A 33 -8.01 3.16 -30.17
N ILE A 34 -7.57 4.22 -30.85
CA ILE A 34 -8.28 4.85 -31.96
C ILE A 34 -7.40 4.83 -33.19
N VAL A 35 -7.97 4.43 -34.32
CA VAL A 35 -7.30 4.42 -35.62
C VAL A 35 -7.73 5.65 -36.42
N ALA A 36 -6.77 6.43 -36.88
CA ALA A 36 -6.98 7.53 -37.81
C ALA A 36 -6.29 7.22 -39.13
N THR A 37 -7.01 7.33 -40.25
CA THR A 37 -6.44 7.13 -41.59
C THR A 37 -6.48 8.43 -42.38
N HIS A 38 -5.39 8.75 -43.08
CA HIS A 38 -5.24 10.02 -43.78
C HIS A 38 -6.38 10.35 -44.76
N ASP A 39 -6.88 9.32 -45.46
CA ASP A 39 -7.86 9.51 -46.53
C ASP A 39 -9.32 9.40 -46.03
N GLN A 40 -9.57 9.00 -44.77
CA GLN A 40 -10.94 8.84 -44.23
C GLN A 40 -11.24 9.77 -43.06
N ALA A 41 -10.24 10.15 -42.26
CA ALA A 41 -10.42 11.02 -41.11
C ALA A 41 -10.45 12.50 -41.52
N VAL A 42 -11.60 13.15 -41.37
CA VAL A 42 -11.72 14.60 -41.60
C VAL A 42 -10.82 15.35 -40.62
N GLY A 43 -9.98 16.25 -41.14
CA GLY A 43 -9.06 17.02 -40.31
C GLY A 43 -7.78 16.27 -39.89
N TYR A 44 -7.43 15.14 -40.52
CA TYR A 44 -6.22 14.35 -40.22
C TYR A 44 -4.93 15.19 -40.06
N ASN A 45 -4.78 16.26 -40.85
CA ASN A 45 -3.65 17.18 -40.77
C ASN A 45 -3.42 17.79 -39.37
N LYS A 46 -4.47 17.87 -38.53
CA LYS A 46 -4.35 18.34 -37.13
C LYS A 46 -3.45 17.43 -36.28
N LEU A 47 -3.23 16.17 -36.67
CA LEU A 47 -2.33 15.23 -35.98
C LEU A 47 -0.84 15.53 -36.21
N LYS A 48 -0.47 16.29 -37.25
CA LYS A 48 0.92 16.42 -37.73
C LYS A 48 1.92 16.86 -36.67
N ASN A 49 1.45 17.57 -35.64
CA ASN A 49 2.28 18.03 -34.53
C ASN A 49 1.82 17.49 -33.17
N LEU A 50 0.81 16.62 -33.11
CA LEU A 50 0.29 16.07 -31.86
C LEU A 50 1.41 15.31 -31.13
N LYS A 51 1.54 15.53 -29.83
CA LYS A 51 2.52 14.86 -28.98
C LYS A 51 1.80 14.13 -27.85
N ASN A 52 2.49 13.17 -27.24
CA ASN A 52 2.04 12.62 -25.96
C ASN A 52 1.83 13.76 -24.97
N ASN A 53 0.79 13.61 -24.15
CA ASN A 53 0.25 14.57 -23.19
C ASN A 53 -0.55 15.75 -23.76
N ASP A 54 -0.64 15.94 -25.08
CA ASP A 54 -1.58 16.90 -25.66
C ASP A 54 -3.04 16.41 -25.47
N TYR A 55 -4.00 17.33 -25.58
CA TYR A 55 -5.42 16.99 -25.55
C TYR A 55 -5.99 16.94 -26.96
N ILE A 56 -6.88 15.98 -27.19
CA ILE A 56 -7.56 15.80 -28.47
C ILE A 56 -9.04 15.49 -28.25
N THR A 57 -9.89 16.03 -29.12
CA THR A 57 -11.30 15.65 -29.24
C THR A 57 -11.53 15.04 -30.61
N ILE A 58 -12.05 13.82 -30.62
CA ILE A 58 -12.27 13.02 -31.83
C ILE A 58 -13.74 12.60 -31.89
N ASN A 59 -14.39 12.84 -33.02
CA ASN A 59 -15.63 12.17 -33.35
C ASN A 59 -15.28 10.80 -33.97
N THR A 60 -15.77 9.75 -33.34
CA THR A 60 -15.43 8.36 -33.66
C THR A 60 -16.63 7.56 -34.11
N ASN A 61 -16.36 6.48 -34.83
CA ASN A 61 -17.31 5.43 -35.13
C ASN A 61 -16.69 4.08 -34.79
N GLN A 62 -17.50 3.16 -34.26
CA GLN A 62 -17.04 1.82 -33.93
C GLN A 62 -17.43 0.82 -35.02
N GLN A 63 -16.49 -0.02 -35.45
CA GLN A 63 -16.71 -1.11 -36.40
C GLN A 63 -15.93 -2.34 -35.96
N ASN A 64 -16.61 -3.49 -35.84
CA ASN A 64 -16.01 -4.76 -35.43
C ASN A 64 -15.17 -4.69 -34.13
N GLY A 65 -15.58 -3.85 -33.17
CA GLY A 65 -14.88 -3.65 -31.90
C GLY A 65 -13.77 -2.61 -31.94
N GLU A 66 -13.32 -2.18 -33.12
CA GLU A 66 -12.29 -1.15 -33.30
C GLU A 66 -12.91 0.25 -33.42
N ILE A 67 -12.19 1.26 -32.92
CA ILE A 67 -12.63 2.66 -32.90
C ILE A 67 -11.89 3.41 -34.00
N TYR A 68 -12.64 3.93 -34.96
CA TYR A 68 -12.10 4.68 -36.08
C TYR A 68 -12.41 6.17 -35.95
N THR A 69 -11.50 6.99 -36.46
CA THR A 69 -11.63 8.46 -36.50
C THR A 69 -12.51 8.85 -37.67
N LYS A 70 -13.65 9.48 -37.40
CA LYS A 70 -14.47 10.16 -38.42
C LYS A 70 -13.98 11.59 -38.63
N GLU A 71 -13.78 12.32 -37.54
CA GLU A 71 -13.32 13.71 -37.57
C GLU A 71 -12.45 14.03 -36.35
N ILE A 72 -11.37 14.75 -36.59
CA ILE A 72 -10.58 15.37 -35.53
C ILE A 72 -11.14 16.76 -35.27
N VAL A 73 -11.90 16.88 -34.19
CA VAL A 73 -12.65 18.08 -33.83
C VAL A 73 -11.66 19.17 -33.37
N GLY A 74 -10.82 18.84 -32.39
CA GLY A 74 -9.89 19.80 -31.77
C GLY A 74 -8.63 19.13 -31.26
N VAL A 75 -7.53 19.88 -31.27
CA VAL A 75 -6.25 19.52 -30.66
C VAL A 75 -5.79 20.72 -29.84
N GLU A 76 -5.49 20.50 -28.57
CA GLU A 76 -4.96 21.51 -27.67
C GLU A 76 -3.59 21.08 -27.15
N LYS A 77 -2.63 21.99 -27.26
CA LYS A 77 -1.30 21.79 -26.69
C LYS A 77 -1.37 21.82 -25.18
N ASN A 78 -0.81 20.79 -24.54
CA ASN A 78 -0.78 20.77 -23.10
C ASN A 78 0.35 21.68 -22.58
N ASN A 79 -0.05 22.88 -22.16
CA ASN A 79 0.80 23.84 -21.47
C ASN A 79 0.65 23.74 -19.93
N LYS A 80 -0.06 22.72 -19.44
CA LYS A 80 -0.30 22.43 -18.02
C LYS A 80 0.58 21.26 -17.61
N GLY A 81 0.91 21.17 -16.32
CA GLY A 81 1.58 19.99 -15.78
C GLY A 81 0.71 18.74 -16.00
N THR A 82 1.31 17.62 -16.35
CA THR A 82 0.62 16.33 -16.32
C THR A 82 0.69 15.75 -14.93
N ILE A 83 -0.35 15.04 -14.50
CA ILE A 83 -0.24 14.17 -13.33
C ILE A 83 0.54 12.93 -13.82
N PRO A 84 1.82 12.75 -13.43
CA PRO A 84 2.53 11.53 -13.76
C PRO A 84 1.82 10.35 -13.10
N GLU A 85 1.91 9.20 -13.75
CA GLU A 85 1.57 7.91 -13.14
C GLU A 85 0.10 7.78 -12.69
N SER A 86 -0.82 8.50 -13.36
CA SER A 86 -2.27 8.38 -13.12
C SER A 86 -2.78 6.94 -13.25
N SER A 87 -2.15 6.14 -14.12
CA SER A 87 -2.40 4.69 -14.22
C SER A 87 -2.04 3.93 -12.92
N ASN A 88 -0.92 4.29 -12.26
CA ASN A 88 -0.55 3.70 -10.98
C ASN A 88 -1.54 4.11 -9.89
N ALA A 89 -1.96 5.37 -9.86
CA ALA A 89 -3.00 5.85 -8.93
C ALA A 89 -4.33 5.09 -9.13
N LYS A 90 -4.72 4.81 -10.39
CA LYS A 90 -5.90 3.97 -10.70
C LYS A 90 -5.72 2.54 -10.19
N ASN A 91 -4.58 1.91 -10.46
CA ASN A 91 -4.26 0.56 -9.98
C ASN A 91 -4.26 0.49 -8.45
N TYR A 92 -3.72 1.51 -7.78
CA TYR A 92 -3.73 1.65 -6.32
C TYR A 92 -5.15 1.78 -5.76
N ALA A 93 -6.02 2.58 -6.39
CA ALA A 93 -7.42 2.68 -6.01
C ALA A 93 -8.18 1.34 -6.16
N ILE A 94 -7.90 0.58 -7.23
CA ILE A 94 -8.44 -0.77 -7.41
C ILE A 94 -7.97 -1.70 -6.28
N LEU A 95 -6.68 -1.69 -5.95
CA LEU A 95 -6.11 -2.45 -4.85
C LEU A 95 -6.80 -2.11 -3.51
N LEU A 96 -6.91 -0.82 -3.19
CA LEU A 96 -7.61 -0.36 -1.97
C LEU A 96 -9.04 -0.86 -1.88
N ASN A 97 -9.77 -0.88 -2.99
CA ASN A 97 -11.13 -1.41 -3.03
C ASN A 97 -11.15 -2.92 -2.81
N GLN A 98 -10.23 -3.68 -3.41
CA GLN A 98 -10.17 -5.13 -3.19
C GLN A 98 -9.77 -5.51 -1.76
N ILE A 99 -8.89 -4.72 -1.13
CA ILE A 99 -8.56 -4.86 0.30
C ILE A 99 -9.82 -4.69 1.15
N ARG A 100 -10.60 -3.62 0.92
CA ARG A 100 -11.86 -3.40 1.66
C ARG A 100 -12.87 -4.52 1.40
N SER A 101 -13.00 -4.98 0.16
CA SER A 101 -13.90 -6.09 -0.19
C SER A 101 -13.51 -7.39 0.53
N TYR A 102 -12.21 -7.71 0.63
CA TYR A 102 -11.77 -8.87 1.41
C TYR A 102 -12.27 -8.80 2.85
N PHE A 103 -12.04 -7.66 3.52
CA PHE A 103 -12.42 -7.51 4.93
C PHE A 103 -13.94 -7.52 5.12
N PHE A 104 -14.67 -6.90 4.19
CA PHE A 104 -16.14 -6.96 4.19
C PHE A 104 -16.65 -8.40 4.07
N ASP A 105 -16.15 -9.16 3.09
CA ASP A 105 -16.56 -10.54 2.85
C ASP A 105 -16.18 -11.48 4.02
N ASN A 106 -15.13 -11.14 4.78
CA ASN A 106 -14.64 -11.91 5.93
C ASN A 106 -15.16 -11.39 7.28
N ASN A 107 -16.19 -10.54 7.28
CA ASN A 107 -16.87 -10.00 8.47
C ASN A 107 -15.97 -9.20 9.42
N PHE A 108 -14.99 -8.47 8.87
CA PHE A 108 -14.23 -7.47 9.63
C PHE A 108 -14.93 -6.11 9.60
N PHE A 109 -14.87 -5.39 10.72
CA PHE A 109 -15.41 -4.03 10.82
C PHE A 109 -14.33 -2.98 10.57
N GLU A 110 -14.58 -2.04 9.66
CA GLU A 110 -13.69 -0.88 9.49
C GLU A 110 -13.88 0.07 10.67
N VAL A 111 -12.80 0.38 11.38
CA VAL A 111 -12.78 1.30 12.52
C VAL A 111 -11.97 2.56 12.21
N ARG A 112 -12.31 3.68 12.84
CA ARG A 112 -11.57 4.95 12.72
C ARG A 112 -10.75 5.17 13.99
N LEU A 113 -9.43 5.31 13.83
CA LEU A 113 -8.48 5.47 14.93
C LEU A 113 -7.87 6.89 14.90
N PRO A 114 -7.36 7.41 16.03
CA PRO A 114 -6.86 8.77 16.10
C PRO A 114 -5.53 8.93 15.36
N SER A 115 -5.42 9.94 14.49
CA SER A 115 -4.16 10.29 13.80
C SER A 115 -3.23 11.17 14.66
N ILE A 116 -3.75 11.76 15.74
CA ILE A 116 -2.99 12.58 16.68
C ILE A 116 -2.92 11.83 18.01
N HIS A 117 -1.71 11.51 18.46
CA HIS A 117 -1.45 10.79 19.70
C HIS A 117 -0.84 11.73 20.75
N PRO A 118 -0.93 11.38 22.04
CA PRO A 118 -0.15 12.03 23.08
C PRO A 118 1.35 12.05 22.72
N GLY A 119 1.98 13.21 22.88
CA GLY A 119 3.40 13.39 22.57
C GLY A 119 4.30 12.67 23.56
N ASN A 120 5.40 12.11 23.08
CA ASN A 120 6.50 11.62 23.89
C ASN A 120 7.83 11.99 23.21
N ASN A 121 8.86 12.31 24.00
CA ASN A 121 10.14 12.82 23.46
C ASN A 121 11.02 11.71 22.82
N LYS A 122 10.44 10.69 22.14
CA LYS A 122 11.18 9.52 21.63
C LYS A 122 10.68 9.02 20.27
N GLY A 123 11.60 8.87 19.31
CA GLY A 123 11.40 8.20 18.02
C GLY A 123 11.32 9.13 16.81
N ASP A 124 11.35 8.54 15.61
CA ASP A 124 11.28 9.26 14.33
C ASP A 124 9.82 9.62 13.97
N ILE A 125 9.19 10.47 14.77
CA ILE A 125 7.78 10.86 14.65
C ILE A 125 7.65 12.39 14.63
N PHE A 126 6.72 12.92 13.82
CA PHE A 126 6.46 14.36 13.79
C PHE A 126 5.73 14.82 15.05
N GLU A 127 6.34 15.73 15.81
CA GLU A 127 5.70 16.46 16.91
C GLU A 127 4.89 17.65 16.38
N ILE A 128 3.78 17.95 17.04
CA ILE A 128 2.90 19.09 16.74
C ILE A 128 2.50 19.81 18.03
N ASP A 129 2.25 21.12 17.94
CA ASP A 129 1.51 21.84 18.98
C ASP A 129 0.02 21.54 18.82
N PHE A 130 -0.59 21.05 19.90
CA PHE A 130 -2.01 20.74 19.98
C PHE A 130 -2.63 21.55 21.11
N PHE A 131 -3.03 22.78 20.79
CA PHE A 131 -3.62 23.74 21.73
C PHE A 131 -2.70 24.04 22.93
N GLY A 132 -1.42 24.28 22.67
CA GLY A 132 -0.41 24.53 23.72
C GLY A 132 0.07 23.28 24.45
N LYS A 133 -0.35 22.09 24.02
CA LYS A 133 0.16 20.80 24.50
C LYS A 133 0.96 20.11 23.39
N LYS A 134 2.02 19.39 23.77
CA LYS A 134 2.73 18.54 22.81
C LYS A 134 1.89 17.33 22.41
N ALA A 135 1.75 17.11 21.11
CA ALA A 135 1.19 15.90 20.53
C ALA A 135 2.08 15.40 19.40
N ARG A 136 1.75 14.24 18.83
CA ARG A 136 2.49 13.67 17.70
C ARG A 136 1.55 13.08 16.66
N LEU A 137 2.00 13.03 15.41
CA LEU A 137 1.29 12.31 14.37
C LEU A 137 1.50 10.80 14.51
N SER A 138 0.47 10.01 14.24
CA SER A 138 0.52 8.56 14.40
C SER A 138 1.45 7.90 13.39
N SER A 139 2.41 7.10 13.85
CA SER A 139 3.21 6.22 13.00
C SER A 139 2.63 4.80 12.85
N SER A 140 1.66 4.46 13.70
CA SER A 140 0.85 3.23 13.72
C SER A 140 -0.22 3.38 14.80
N ASN A 141 -1.42 2.83 14.60
CA ASN A 141 -2.51 2.75 15.56
C ASN A 141 -2.75 1.34 16.09
N ALA A 142 -1.76 0.44 15.98
CA ALA A 142 -1.87 -0.96 16.35
C ALA A 142 -2.42 -1.18 17.77
N LEU A 143 -2.06 -0.33 18.73
CA LEU A 143 -2.57 -0.41 20.12
C LEU A 143 -4.07 -0.06 20.20
N TYR A 144 -4.51 0.98 19.49
CA TYR A 144 -5.93 1.33 19.44
C TYR A 144 -6.72 0.23 18.71
N SER A 145 -6.19 -0.29 17.60
CA SER A 145 -6.80 -1.40 16.85
C SER A 145 -6.94 -2.65 17.72
N THR A 146 -5.92 -2.95 18.53
CA THR A 146 -5.95 -4.07 19.49
C THR A 146 -7.07 -3.93 20.52
N VAL A 147 -7.24 -2.74 21.11
CA VAL A 147 -8.34 -2.48 22.05
C VAL A 147 -9.71 -2.58 21.37
N MET A 148 -9.84 -2.08 20.14
CA MET A 148 -11.08 -2.23 19.37
C MET A 148 -11.39 -3.70 19.08
N ALA A 149 -10.40 -4.49 18.66
CA ALA A 149 -10.55 -5.92 18.43
C ALA A 149 -10.98 -6.68 19.69
N ALA A 150 -10.43 -6.31 20.85
CA ALA A 150 -10.79 -6.91 22.13
C ALA A 150 -12.29 -6.75 22.47
N ASN A 151 -12.93 -5.71 21.94
CA ASN A 151 -14.35 -5.41 22.19
C ASN A 151 -15.27 -5.75 21.00
N MET A 152 -14.76 -5.77 19.77
CA MET A 152 -15.54 -5.93 18.53
C MET A 152 -15.26 -7.25 17.79
N GLY A 153 -14.29 -8.05 18.25
CA GLY A 153 -13.86 -9.26 17.57
C GLY A 153 -12.87 -8.95 16.44
N LYS A 154 -13.36 -8.77 15.21
CA LYS A 154 -12.56 -8.59 13.99
C LYS A 154 -12.63 -7.14 13.49
N VAL A 155 -11.50 -6.44 13.48
CA VAL A 155 -11.44 -5.04 13.03
C VAL A 155 -10.28 -4.79 12.08
N TYR A 156 -10.45 -3.80 11.21
CA TYR A 156 -9.37 -3.25 10.41
C TYR A 156 -9.48 -1.72 10.29
N SER A 157 -8.38 -1.06 9.98
CA SER A 157 -8.35 0.36 9.66
C SER A 157 -7.41 0.61 8.47
N ILE A 158 -7.80 1.51 7.57
CA ILE A 158 -6.92 2.06 6.53
C ILE A 158 -6.82 3.55 6.78
N GLN A 159 -5.67 4.01 7.28
CA GLN A 159 -5.44 5.41 7.63
C GLN A 159 -4.01 5.85 7.35
N ARG A 160 -3.83 7.17 7.20
CA ARG A 160 -2.52 7.77 7.06
C ARG A 160 -1.70 7.58 8.33
N CYS A 161 -0.49 7.08 8.14
CA CYS A 161 0.56 7.04 9.14
C CYS A 161 1.74 7.92 8.68
N TYR A 162 2.51 8.37 9.66
CA TYR A 162 3.57 9.36 9.45
C TYR A 162 4.88 8.89 10.04
N ARG A 163 5.98 9.12 9.32
CA ARG A 163 7.35 8.82 9.78
C ARG A 163 8.26 10.02 9.51
N ALA A 164 8.90 10.53 10.55
CA ALA A 164 9.87 11.61 10.48
C ALA A 164 11.30 11.07 10.22
N GLU A 165 11.41 10.00 9.43
CA GLU A 165 12.70 9.41 9.08
C GLU A 165 13.29 10.13 7.86
N PRO A 166 14.52 10.69 7.93
CA PRO A 166 15.13 11.45 6.82
C PRO A 166 15.68 10.54 5.70
N SER A 167 15.02 9.41 5.42
CA SER A 167 15.43 8.41 4.45
C SER A 167 15.19 8.87 3.00
N LYS A 168 16.14 8.60 2.11
CA LYS A 168 16.05 8.89 0.66
C LYS A 168 15.82 7.65 -0.20
N THR A 169 15.56 6.49 0.40
CA THR A 169 15.42 5.27 -0.40
C THR A 169 14.13 5.30 -1.22
N SER A 170 14.05 4.42 -2.21
CA SER A 170 12.87 4.27 -3.08
C SER A 170 11.69 3.59 -2.38
N LYS A 171 11.76 3.34 -1.06
CA LYS A 171 10.79 2.54 -0.28
C LYS A 171 10.20 3.26 0.94
N HIS A 172 10.55 4.53 1.15
CA HIS A 172 10.09 5.31 2.30
C HIS A 172 9.36 6.57 1.83
N LEU A 173 8.22 6.80 2.48
CA LEU A 173 7.44 8.03 2.45
C LEU A 173 7.33 8.55 3.88
N SER A 174 7.17 9.85 4.03
CA SER A 174 6.88 10.49 5.32
C SER A 174 5.39 10.45 5.66
N GLU A 175 4.52 10.27 4.67
CA GLU A 175 3.08 10.04 4.79
C GLU A 175 2.70 8.87 3.87
N PHE A 176 2.03 7.85 4.41
CA PHE A 176 1.65 6.64 3.68
C PHE A 176 0.39 6.00 4.28
N ASP A 177 -0.31 5.18 3.49
CA ASP A 177 -1.43 4.38 3.98
C ASP A 177 -0.95 3.13 4.71
N MET A 178 -1.39 2.99 5.96
CA MET A 178 -1.25 1.76 6.72
C MET A 178 -2.60 1.05 6.77
N LEU A 179 -2.60 -0.23 6.37
CA LEU A 179 -3.64 -1.18 6.76
C LEU A 179 -3.26 -1.75 8.12
N GLU A 180 -4.12 -1.60 9.11
CA GLU A 180 -3.93 -2.21 10.43
C GLU A 180 -5.10 -3.14 10.73
N VAL A 181 -4.80 -4.42 10.92
CA VAL A 181 -5.78 -5.48 11.18
C VAL A 181 -5.57 -6.00 12.59
N SER A 182 -6.66 -6.20 13.33
CA SER A 182 -6.61 -6.82 14.66
C SER A 182 -7.84 -7.69 14.87
N PHE A 183 -7.63 -8.87 15.44
CA PHE A 183 -8.69 -9.82 15.66
C PHE A 183 -8.41 -10.78 16.82
N LEU A 184 -9.47 -11.39 17.33
CA LEU A 184 -9.37 -12.46 18.32
C LEU A 184 -9.09 -13.79 17.63
N GLY A 185 -8.07 -14.50 18.11
CA GLY A 185 -7.72 -15.84 17.64
C GLY A 185 -7.57 -16.85 18.77
N GLN A 186 -7.20 -18.07 18.39
CA GLN A 186 -6.93 -19.19 19.29
C GLN A 186 -5.44 -19.47 19.43
N CYS A 187 -4.62 -19.15 18.43
CA CYS A 187 -3.17 -19.30 18.49
C CYS A 187 -2.45 -18.35 17.51
N PHE A 188 -1.12 -18.33 17.53
CA PHE A 188 -0.33 -17.45 16.65
C PHE A 188 -0.46 -17.86 15.18
N GLU A 189 -0.66 -19.15 14.91
CA GLU A 189 -0.84 -19.71 13.57
C GLU A 189 -2.07 -19.13 12.86
N ASP A 190 -3.12 -18.75 13.60
CA ASP A 190 -4.28 -18.06 13.03
C ASP A 190 -3.88 -16.72 12.36
N LEU A 191 -2.86 -16.02 12.89
CA LEU A 191 -2.34 -14.79 12.29
C LEU A 191 -1.61 -15.05 10.98
N ILE A 192 -0.83 -16.13 10.93
CA ILE A 192 -0.11 -16.56 9.73
C ILE A 192 -1.12 -16.95 8.64
N CYS A 193 -2.14 -17.74 9.02
CA CYS A 193 -3.21 -18.17 8.13
C CYS A 193 -4.01 -16.98 7.60
N GLU A 194 -4.46 -16.07 8.46
CA GLU A 194 -5.22 -14.88 8.06
C GLU A 194 -4.41 -14.00 7.10
N LEU A 195 -3.15 -13.71 7.42
CA LEU A 195 -2.29 -12.91 6.54
C LEU A 195 -2.08 -13.60 5.18
N SER A 196 -1.88 -14.91 5.17
CA SER A 196 -1.69 -15.66 3.92
C SER A 196 -2.95 -15.67 3.07
N ASN A 197 -4.11 -15.90 3.68
CA ASN A 197 -5.42 -15.84 3.02
C ASN A 197 -5.69 -14.44 2.45
N PHE A 198 -5.44 -13.38 3.24
CA PHE A 198 -5.57 -12.00 2.81
C PHE A 198 -4.72 -11.70 1.58
N ILE A 199 -3.42 -12.04 1.61
CA ILE A 199 -2.51 -11.78 0.50
C ILE A 199 -2.94 -12.52 -0.77
N SER A 200 -3.22 -13.82 -0.66
CA SER A 200 -3.62 -14.66 -1.80
C SER A 200 -4.94 -14.20 -2.41
N ASP A 201 -5.95 -13.90 -1.58
CA ASP A 201 -7.26 -13.47 -2.05
C ASP A 201 -7.21 -12.08 -2.70
N VAL A 202 -6.54 -11.11 -2.08
CA VAL A 202 -6.37 -9.77 -2.66
C VAL A 202 -5.58 -9.83 -3.98
N PHE A 203 -4.51 -10.64 -4.05
CA PHE A 203 -3.78 -10.88 -5.30
C PHE A 203 -4.74 -11.39 -6.39
N ASN A 204 -5.53 -12.42 -6.09
CA ASN A 204 -6.45 -13.01 -7.05
C ASN A 204 -7.55 -12.05 -7.50
N ARG A 205 -8.12 -11.26 -6.59
CA ARG A 205 -9.13 -10.23 -6.91
C ARG A 205 -8.58 -9.17 -7.83
N VAL A 206 -7.39 -8.64 -7.55
CA VAL A 206 -6.76 -7.62 -8.39
C VAL A 206 -6.34 -8.21 -9.74
N ASN A 207 -5.75 -9.41 -9.75
CA ASN A 207 -5.35 -10.11 -10.97
C ASN A 207 -6.55 -10.40 -11.89
N LYS A 208 -7.72 -10.71 -11.32
CA LYS A 208 -8.96 -10.90 -12.10
C LYS A 208 -9.45 -9.61 -12.76
N LEU A 209 -9.25 -8.45 -12.11
CA LEU A 209 -9.74 -7.15 -12.59
C LEU A 209 -8.78 -6.46 -13.57
N ILE A 210 -7.48 -6.53 -13.29
CA ILE A 210 -6.43 -5.85 -14.06
C ILE A 210 -5.22 -6.78 -14.31
N PRO A 211 -5.42 -7.94 -14.98
CA PRO A 211 -4.36 -8.95 -15.15
C PRO A 211 -3.11 -8.39 -15.84
N ASP A 212 -3.28 -7.54 -16.85
CA ASP A 212 -2.17 -6.96 -17.61
C ASP A 212 -1.27 -6.03 -16.76
N GLN A 213 -1.79 -5.54 -15.63
CA GLN A 213 -1.09 -4.64 -14.71
C GLN A 213 -0.32 -5.39 -13.61
N ILE A 214 -0.65 -6.65 -13.34
CA ILE A 214 0.08 -7.47 -12.37
C ILE A 214 1.45 -7.87 -12.93
N LYS A 215 2.50 -7.60 -12.14
CA LYS A 215 3.90 -7.97 -12.42
C LYS A 215 4.46 -8.95 -11.39
N ALA A 216 3.82 -9.07 -10.23
CA ALA A 216 4.12 -10.15 -9.29
C ALA A 216 3.86 -11.51 -9.93
N LEU A 217 4.80 -12.45 -9.76
CA LEU A 217 4.63 -13.82 -10.23
C LEU A 217 3.50 -14.50 -9.44
N PRO A 218 2.70 -15.36 -10.08
CA PRO A 218 1.75 -16.21 -9.37
C PRO A 218 2.46 -17.06 -8.30
N PHE A 219 1.77 -17.31 -7.20
CA PHE A 219 2.23 -18.14 -6.09
C PHE A 219 1.05 -18.97 -5.58
N GLU A 220 1.32 -20.21 -5.17
CA GLU A 220 0.30 -21.13 -4.64
C GLU A 220 0.32 -21.12 -3.10
N GLU A 221 1.52 -21.11 -2.51
CA GLU A 221 1.74 -21.08 -1.07
C GLU A 221 2.72 -19.97 -0.68
N ILE A 222 2.59 -19.49 0.55
CA ILE A 222 3.52 -18.53 1.17
C ILE A 222 4.33 -19.31 2.21
N PRO A 223 5.61 -19.65 1.92
CA PRO A 223 6.46 -20.35 2.87
C PRO A 223 6.62 -19.59 4.18
N VAL A 224 6.71 -20.35 5.27
CA VAL A 224 6.97 -19.84 6.61
C VAL A 224 8.36 -20.29 7.05
N VAL A 225 9.20 -19.35 7.48
CA VAL A 225 10.57 -19.62 7.94
C VAL A 225 10.80 -18.96 9.29
N SER A 226 11.48 -19.64 10.21
CA SER A 226 11.79 -19.03 11.51
C SER A 226 13.00 -18.09 11.41
N TYR A 227 13.01 -17.03 12.22
CA TYR A 227 14.19 -16.19 12.38
C TYR A 227 15.40 -17.01 12.86
N ALA A 228 15.18 -18.03 13.70
CA ALA A 228 16.26 -18.88 14.20
C ALA A 228 17.00 -19.60 13.05
N ASP A 229 16.27 -20.16 12.07
CA ASP A 229 16.86 -20.80 10.89
C ASP A 229 17.65 -19.79 10.05
N LEU A 230 17.09 -18.59 9.85
CA LEU A 230 17.77 -17.50 9.15
C LEU A 230 19.01 -17.01 9.90
N ASN A 231 18.95 -16.98 11.24
CA ASN A 231 20.09 -16.61 12.07
C ASN A 231 21.20 -17.65 11.98
N CYS A 232 20.87 -18.94 11.98
CA CYS A 232 21.84 -20.02 11.73
C CYS A 232 22.50 -19.89 10.35
N LYS A 233 21.72 -19.49 9.34
CA LYS A 233 22.21 -19.34 7.95
C LYS A 233 23.05 -18.08 7.73
N TYR A 234 22.64 -16.95 8.29
CA TYR A 234 23.18 -15.63 7.95
C TYR A 234 23.95 -14.94 9.10
N GLY A 235 23.91 -15.48 10.32
CA GLY A 235 24.59 -14.89 11.48
C GLY A 235 24.01 -13.52 11.86
N LEU A 236 22.68 -13.42 11.96
CA LEU A 236 21.97 -12.14 12.17
C LEU A 236 22.22 -11.53 13.56
N LEU A 237 22.44 -12.36 14.59
CA LEU A 237 22.81 -11.95 15.97
C LEU A 237 21.86 -10.90 16.58
N ASN A 238 20.55 -11.20 16.58
CA ASN A 238 19.49 -10.31 17.05
C ASN A 238 19.41 -8.96 16.32
N LYS A 239 19.65 -8.94 15.01
CA LYS A 239 19.47 -7.77 14.14
C LYS A 239 18.38 -8.05 13.12
N GLY A 240 17.78 -6.98 12.58
CA GLY A 240 16.83 -7.10 11.47
C GLY A 240 17.44 -7.81 10.26
N LEU A 241 16.57 -8.38 9.41
CA LEU A 241 16.97 -9.14 8.22
C LEU A 241 17.78 -8.28 7.22
N GLY A 242 17.43 -7.00 7.11
CA GLY A 242 18.19 -6.00 6.36
C GLY A 242 18.42 -6.41 4.90
N LYS A 243 19.69 -6.52 4.50
CA LYS A 243 20.05 -6.88 3.12
C LYS A 243 19.58 -8.28 2.69
N HIS A 244 19.29 -9.18 3.65
CA HIS A 244 18.90 -10.56 3.38
C HIS A 244 17.43 -10.71 2.99
N GLU A 245 16.57 -9.71 3.25
CA GLU A 245 15.14 -9.77 2.89
C GLU A 245 14.90 -10.11 1.41
N ARG A 246 15.69 -9.50 0.52
CA ARG A 246 15.60 -9.74 -0.92
C ARG A 246 16.01 -11.14 -1.32
N GLU A 247 16.98 -11.73 -0.62
CA GLU A 247 17.45 -13.08 -0.89
C GLU A 247 16.43 -14.11 -0.41
N ILE A 248 15.84 -13.88 0.77
CA ILE A 248 14.82 -14.74 1.37
C ILE A 248 13.59 -14.82 0.47
N ALA A 249 13.07 -13.66 0.04
CA ALA A 249 11.87 -13.58 -0.79
C ALA A 249 12.17 -13.65 -2.31
N LYS A 250 13.35 -14.12 -2.74
CA LYS A 250 13.72 -14.05 -4.18
C LYS A 250 12.81 -14.89 -5.08
N ASN A 251 12.32 -16.02 -4.56
CA ASN A 251 11.56 -17.02 -5.32
C ASN A 251 10.05 -16.87 -5.14
N GLY A 252 9.59 -15.94 -4.29
CA GLY A 252 8.18 -15.79 -3.94
C GLY A 252 8.00 -15.05 -2.62
N PRO A 253 6.76 -14.68 -2.27
CA PRO A 253 6.43 -14.13 -0.96
C PRO A 253 6.86 -15.10 0.15
N THR A 254 7.24 -14.60 1.32
CA THR A 254 7.69 -15.43 2.44
C THR A 254 7.33 -14.78 3.76
N THR A 255 6.78 -15.55 4.69
CA THR A 255 6.54 -15.12 6.06
C THR A 255 7.70 -15.57 6.94
N VAL A 256 8.35 -14.62 7.60
CA VAL A 256 9.37 -14.89 8.61
C VAL A 256 8.72 -14.78 9.98
N ILE A 257 8.92 -15.76 10.86
CA ILE A 257 8.30 -15.80 12.18
C ILE A 257 9.33 -15.85 13.31
N HIS A 258 8.87 -15.56 14.52
CA HIS A 258 9.60 -15.71 15.77
C HIS A 258 10.83 -14.80 15.87
N PHE A 259 10.64 -13.49 15.71
CA PHE A 259 11.75 -12.55 15.85
C PHE A 259 12.24 -12.43 17.30
N PRO A 260 13.51 -12.08 17.51
CA PRO A 260 14.04 -11.91 18.85
C PRO A 260 13.37 -10.79 19.64
N SER A 261 13.13 -11.04 20.93
CA SER A 261 12.51 -10.10 21.88
C SER A 261 13.21 -8.74 21.97
N LYS A 262 14.49 -8.67 21.58
CA LYS A 262 15.30 -7.45 21.57
C LYS A 262 14.98 -6.49 20.40
N ILE A 263 14.41 -7.01 19.32
CA ILE A 263 14.08 -6.23 18.11
C ILE A 263 12.58 -6.23 17.78
N SER A 264 11.81 -7.16 18.33
CA SER A 264 10.36 -7.15 18.24
C SER A 264 9.73 -5.97 18.99
N THR A 265 8.53 -5.58 18.55
CA THR A 265 7.70 -4.62 19.30
C THR A 265 7.49 -5.06 20.74
N TRP A 266 7.52 -4.10 21.67
CA TRP A 266 7.40 -4.37 23.10
C TRP A 266 6.08 -5.04 23.49
N SER A 267 5.07 -4.95 22.64
CA SER A 267 3.72 -5.48 22.85
C SER A 267 3.55 -6.90 22.31
N ALA A 268 4.57 -7.50 21.67
CA ALA A 268 4.52 -8.89 21.23
C ALA A 268 4.65 -9.85 22.42
N LEU A 269 3.86 -10.92 22.41
CA LEU A 269 3.91 -11.98 23.42
C LEU A 269 5.23 -12.75 23.30
N PRO A 270 6.04 -12.85 24.37
CA PRO A 270 7.24 -13.68 24.36
C PRO A 270 6.88 -15.17 24.31
N ILE A 271 7.65 -15.93 23.54
CA ILE A 271 7.67 -17.40 23.55
C ILE A 271 8.55 -17.85 24.71
N ASP A 272 9.74 -17.24 24.80
CA ASP A 272 10.75 -17.42 25.83
C ASP A 272 11.56 -16.11 26.01
N ASP A 273 12.70 -16.18 26.69
CA ASP A 273 13.59 -15.02 26.91
C ASP A 273 14.23 -14.47 25.63
N ASN A 274 14.23 -15.24 24.54
CA ASN A 274 14.91 -14.94 23.30
C ASN A 274 13.95 -14.49 22.20
N TYR A 275 12.78 -15.12 22.06
CA TYR A 275 11.89 -14.97 20.91
C TYR A 275 10.47 -14.55 21.28
N THR A 276 9.76 -13.96 20.33
CA THR A 276 8.36 -13.53 20.45
C THR A 276 7.49 -14.14 19.37
N TYR A 277 6.18 -14.26 19.61
CA TYR A 277 5.19 -14.56 18.58
C TYR A 277 4.97 -13.35 17.65
N SER A 278 5.94 -13.12 16.77
CA SER A 278 5.94 -12.04 15.79
C SER A 278 6.24 -12.58 14.39
N LEU A 279 5.81 -11.85 13.36
CA LEU A 279 6.07 -12.16 11.97
C LEU A 279 6.36 -10.91 11.15
N ASN A 280 7.10 -11.10 10.06
CA ASN A 280 7.22 -10.16 8.96
C ASN A 280 6.86 -10.89 7.66
N PHE A 281 6.05 -10.26 6.82
CA PHE A 281 5.78 -10.73 5.47
C PHE A 281 6.68 -10.00 4.48
N LEU A 282 7.46 -10.79 3.74
CA LEU A 282 8.43 -10.33 2.76
C LEU A 282 7.90 -10.58 1.35
N ALA A 283 7.95 -9.55 0.53
CA ALA A 283 7.59 -9.63 -0.88
C ALA A 283 8.84 -9.56 -1.78
N PRO A 284 8.88 -10.34 -2.88
CA PRO A 284 9.95 -10.31 -3.87
C PRO A 284 10.29 -8.89 -4.35
N GLY A 285 11.58 -8.55 -4.37
CA GLY A 285 12.10 -7.25 -4.79
C GLY A 285 11.87 -6.09 -3.81
N VAL A 286 10.77 -6.12 -3.05
CA VAL A 286 10.36 -5.08 -2.10
C VAL A 286 10.95 -5.29 -0.71
N GLY A 287 11.05 -6.53 -0.22
CA GLY A 287 11.40 -6.83 1.16
C GLY A 287 10.17 -6.77 2.07
N GLU A 288 10.31 -6.27 3.29
CA GLU A 288 9.19 -6.21 4.25
C GLU A 288 8.02 -5.34 3.76
N VAL A 289 6.82 -5.95 3.75
CA VAL A 289 5.53 -5.32 3.40
C VAL A 289 4.58 -5.28 4.60
N ALA A 290 4.62 -6.29 5.48
CA ALA A 290 3.81 -6.31 6.69
C ALA A 290 4.61 -6.82 7.90
N GLU A 291 4.22 -6.36 9.08
CA GLU A 291 4.71 -6.81 10.38
C GLU A 291 3.51 -7.12 11.28
N GLY A 292 3.57 -8.19 12.05
CA GLY A 292 2.50 -8.57 12.96
C GLY A 292 2.98 -9.35 14.18
N CYS A 293 2.09 -9.48 15.17
CA CYS A 293 2.35 -10.31 16.34
C CYS A 293 1.06 -10.73 17.05
N LEU A 294 1.20 -11.77 17.87
CA LEU A 294 0.29 -12.03 18.98
C LEU A 294 0.63 -11.05 20.11
N ARG A 295 -0.36 -10.28 20.56
CA ARG A 295 -0.18 -9.25 21.58
C ARG A 295 -0.09 -9.86 22.97
N ASP A 296 0.82 -9.34 23.79
CA ASP A 296 0.84 -9.62 25.22
C ASP A 296 -0.32 -8.90 25.90
N THR A 297 -1.15 -9.65 26.63
CA THR A 297 -2.35 -9.16 27.33
C THR A 297 -2.24 -9.33 28.85
N ARG A 298 -1.06 -9.71 29.37
CA ARG A 298 -0.83 -9.87 30.81
C ARG A 298 -0.69 -8.51 31.49
N GLU A 299 -1.73 -8.10 32.21
CA GLU A 299 -1.79 -6.80 32.88
C GLU A 299 -0.57 -6.50 33.76
N SER A 300 -0.20 -7.42 34.66
CA SER A 300 0.93 -7.21 35.58
C SER A 300 2.26 -6.98 34.85
N PHE A 301 2.49 -7.72 33.76
CA PHE A 301 3.67 -7.57 32.92
C PHE A 301 3.66 -6.24 32.15
N LEU A 302 2.54 -5.89 31.52
CA LEU A 302 2.41 -4.65 30.76
C LEU A 302 2.57 -3.42 31.65
N ARG A 303 1.90 -3.38 32.81
CA ARG A 303 2.03 -2.27 33.77
C ARG A 303 3.45 -2.15 34.32
N TYR A 304 4.11 -3.27 34.64
CA TYR A 304 5.53 -3.27 35.02
C TYR A 304 6.40 -2.67 33.91
N LYS A 305 6.16 -3.04 32.65
CA LYS A 305 6.91 -2.53 31.50
C LYS A 305 6.66 -1.04 31.27
N PHE A 306 5.42 -0.57 31.39
CA PHE A 306 5.08 0.85 31.27
C PHE A 306 5.74 1.67 32.36
N ALA A 307 5.75 1.20 33.60
CA ALA A 307 6.46 1.85 34.69
C ALA A 307 7.97 1.92 34.44
N LYS A 308 8.57 0.81 34.00
CA LYS A 308 10.01 0.75 33.70
C LYS A 308 10.45 1.68 32.55
N LEU A 309 9.54 1.94 31.59
CA LEU A 309 9.81 2.77 30.42
C LEU A 309 9.33 4.22 30.56
N ASP A 310 8.73 4.57 31.70
CA ASP A 310 8.10 5.87 31.96
C ASP A 310 6.98 6.20 30.94
N LEU A 311 6.07 5.24 30.74
CA LEU A 311 4.98 5.31 29.75
C LEU A 311 3.57 5.13 30.38
N CYS A 312 3.46 5.09 31.70
CA CYS A 312 2.18 4.87 32.40
C CYS A 312 1.08 5.84 31.95
N ASP A 313 1.35 7.15 31.97
CA ASP A 313 0.37 8.18 31.62
C ASP A 313 -0.12 8.07 30.16
N GLN A 314 0.70 7.47 29.29
CA GLN A 314 0.42 7.35 27.86
C GLN A 314 -0.24 6.03 27.49
N LEU A 315 -0.06 4.96 28.28
CA LEU A 315 -0.40 3.59 27.88
C LEU A 315 -1.27 2.85 28.89
N ASN A 316 -1.53 3.37 30.09
CA ASN A 316 -2.40 2.66 31.05
C ASN A 316 -3.80 2.37 30.47
N TRP A 317 -4.34 3.29 29.66
CA TRP A 317 -5.61 3.09 28.94
C TRP A 317 -5.63 1.81 28.10
N TYR A 318 -4.47 1.39 27.55
CA TYR A 318 -4.39 0.18 26.72
C TYR A 318 -4.67 -1.09 27.53
N VAL A 319 -4.26 -1.10 28.80
CA VAL A 319 -4.56 -2.20 29.73
C VAL A 319 -5.98 -2.03 30.27
N ASP A 320 -6.34 -0.82 30.66
CA ASP A 320 -7.64 -0.52 31.30
C ASP A 320 -8.84 -0.82 30.38
N LEU A 321 -8.65 -0.69 29.06
CA LEU A 321 -9.69 -0.97 28.06
C LEU A 321 -9.63 -2.39 27.48
N ASN A 322 -8.72 -3.24 27.96
CA ASN A 322 -8.67 -4.64 27.54
C ASN A 322 -9.59 -5.49 28.44
N PRO A 323 -10.73 -5.97 27.93
CA PRO A 323 -11.81 -6.50 28.76
C PRO A 323 -11.51 -7.86 29.41
N LEU A 324 -10.55 -8.63 28.88
CA LEU A 324 -10.33 -10.01 29.32
C LEU A 324 -8.84 -10.35 29.49
N PRO A 325 -8.42 -10.84 30.67
CA PRO A 325 -7.07 -11.36 30.84
C PRO A 325 -6.86 -12.61 29.96
N ASN A 326 -5.68 -12.73 29.36
CA ASN A 326 -5.25 -13.87 28.52
C ASN A 326 -6.02 -14.05 27.20
N ILE A 327 -6.78 -13.05 26.76
CA ILE A 327 -7.34 -13.04 25.41
C ILE A 327 -6.20 -12.96 24.38
N LYS A 328 -6.28 -13.77 23.31
CA LYS A 328 -5.28 -13.82 22.25
C LYS A 328 -5.67 -12.86 21.13
N ILE A 329 -5.09 -11.66 21.18
CA ILE A 329 -5.32 -10.64 20.16
C ILE A 329 -4.17 -10.70 19.16
N LEU A 330 -4.52 -11.00 17.92
CA LEU A 330 -3.62 -11.12 16.80
C LEU A 330 -3.72 -9.86 15.96
N SER A 331 -2.60 -9.36 15.46
CA SER A 331 -2.62 -8.12 14.69
C SER A 331 -1.44 -8.02 13.73
N PHE A 332 -1.67 -7.35 12.61
CA PHE A 332 -0.62 -6.97 11.67
C PHE A 332 -0.87 -5.58 11.09
N GLY A 333 0.21 -4.87 10.79
CA GLY A 333 0.24 -3.66 9.99
C GLY A 333 0.87 -3.95 8.63
N LEU A 334 0.28 -3.42 7.56
CA LEU A 334 0.74 -3.60 6.19
C LEU A 334 0.81 -2.26 5.48
N GLY A 335 1.97 -1.96 4.89
CA GLY A 335 2.15 -0.77 4.06
C GLY A 335 1.53 -1.00 2.68
N ILE A 336 0.41 -0.35 2.39
CA ILE A 336 -0.37 -0.61 1.16
C ILE A 336 0.44 -0.22 -0.08
N GLU A 337 1.21 0.86 -0.02
CA GLU A 337 2.09 1.27 -1.11
C GLU A 337 3.18 0.22 -1.37
N ARG A 338 3.73 -0.43 -0.34
CA ARG A 338 4.71 -1.51 -0.54
C ARG A 338 4.08 -2.76 -1.14
N LEU A 339 2.86 -3.09 -0.76
CA LEU A 339 2.09 -4.16 -1.42
C LEU A 339 1.86 -3.82 -2.90
N ALA A 340 1.46 -2.58 -3.21
CA ALA A 340 1.27 -2.13 -4.59
C ALA A 340 2.59 -2.14 -5.39
N MET A 341 3.72 -1.78 -4.77
CA MET A 341 5.04 -1.89 -5.39
C MET A 341 5.33 -3.32 -5.86
N TRP A 342 5.03 -4.30 -5.01
CA TRP A 342 5.24 -5.70 -5.36
C TRP A 342 4.28 -6.14 -6.46
N LEU A 343 2.96 -5.92 -6.29
CA LEU A 343 1.94 -6.37 -7.23
C LEU A 343 2.13 -5.80 -8.64
N PHE A 344 2.46 -4.51 -8.75
CA PHE A 344 2.54 -3.79 -10.02
C PHE A 344 3.98 -3.59 -10.52
N GLY A 345 4.99 -4.13 -9.83
CA GLY A 345 6.39 -4.03 -10.24
C GLY A 345 6.96 -2.60 -10.17
N ILE A 346 6.45 -1.77 -9.27
CA ILE A 346 6.88 -0.37 -9.11
C ILE A 346 8.15 -0.33 -8.25
N THR A 347 9.20 0.27 -8.78
CA THR A 347 10.54 0.29 -8.16
C THR A 347 10.76 1.49 -7.22
N ASN A 348 9.93 2.53 -7.34
CA ASN A 348 9.93 3.71 -6.47
C ASN A 348 8.53 3.96 -5.91
N ILE A 349 8.40 3.91 -4.59
CA ILE A 349 7.14 4.10 -3.87
C ILE A 349 6.48 5.45 -4.17
N ARG A 350 7.28 6.47 -4.53
CA ARG A 350 6.80 7.80 -4.92
C ARG A 350 5.95 7.77 -6.17
N SER A 351 6.15 6.75 -7.02
CA SER A 351 5.43 6.59 -8.28
C SER A 351 4.00 6.06 -8.13
N LEU A 352 3.57 5.73 -6.91
CA LEU A 352 2.22 5.27 -6.60
C LEU A 352 1.27 6.42 -6.28
N ASN A 353 1.82 7.49 -5.70
CA ASN A 353 1.06 8.63 -5.21
C ASN A 353 1.54 9.88 -5.96
N CYS A 354 0.74 10.37 -6.90
CA CYS A 354 0.76 11.78 -7.26
C CYS A 354 0.57 12.54 -5.94
N PHE A 355 1.37 13.49 -5.52
CA PHE A 355 1.29 14.14 -4.20
C PHE A 355 1.79 13.28 -3.01
N TYR A 356 2.78 12.42 -3.23
CA TYR A 356 3.51 11.81 -2.11
C TYR A 356 4.12 12.86 -1.16
N ARG A 357 4.50 12.44 0.05
CA ARG A 357 5.33 13.23 0.96
C ARG A 357 6.60 12.46 1.30
N ASP A 358 7.73 13.12 1.11
CA ASP A 358 8.99 12.74 1.73
C ASP A 358 9.65 14.02 2.29
N LYS A 359 10.91 13.94 2.69
CA LYS A 359 11.62 15.09 3.25
C LYS A 359 11.77 16.29 2.29
N ASN A 360 11.58 16.10 0.97
CA ASN A 360 11.68 17.13 -0.05
C ASN A 360 10.27 17.62 -0.46
N ILE A 361 9.50 18.16 0.49
CA ILE A 361 8.10 18.55 0.29
C ILE A 361 7.87 19.46 -0.93
N SER A 362 8.82 20.33 -1.26
CA SER A 362 8.74 21.32 -2.35
C SER A 362 8.93 20.74 -3.75
N GLU A 363 9.42 19.49 -3.89
CA GLU A 363 9.57 18.79 -5.17
C GLU A 363 8.31 18.01 -5.55
N THR A 364 7.51 17.61 -4.55
CA THR A 364 6.29 16.78 -4.71
C THR A 364 5.15 17.46 -5.47
N MET A 365 5.27 18.76 -5.75
CA MET A 365 4.29 19.57 -6.49
C MET A 365 4.84 20.09 -7.83
N LYS A 366 6.10 19.78 -8.19
CA LYS A 366 6.71 20.21 -9.45
C LYS A 366 6.42 19.20 -10.56
N TYR A 367 5.14 19.02 -10.87
CA TYR A 367 4.71 18.25 -12.03
C TYR A 367 4.90 19.08 -13.30
N GLY A 368 6.02 18.88 -13.99
CA GLY A 368 6.26 19.46 -15.32
C GLY A 368 6.84 20.88 -15.34
N LYS A 369 8.06 21.05 -14.82
CA LYS A 369 8.97 22.09 -15.32
C LYS A 369 10.24 21.46 -15.85
#